data_AF-A0A3C0AB72-F1
#
_entry.id   AF-A0A3C0AB72-F1
#
_cell.length_a   1.000
_cell.length_b   1.000
_cell.length_c   1.000
_cell.angle_alpha   90.00
_cell.angle_beta   90.00
_cell.angle_gamma   90.00
#
_symmetry.space_group_name_H-M   'P 1'
#
loop_
_entity.id
_entity.type
_entity.pdbx_description
1 polymer ?
#
loop_
_entity_poly.entity_id
_entity_poly.type
_entity_poly.pdbx_seq_one_letter_code
_entity_poly.pdbx_strand_id
1 'polypeptide(L)'
;ANCYYSIDALRLKKIRAKNVSAWTINSIKALLCIVYLYAGLAKLNSDWLLEAMPLQIWLPSKYDVPLLGNMLQKQWVHYAFSWGGAFYDLFIPFLLLYKPTRSIAFVLVVIFHLLTRVLFPIGMFPYIMIISTLIFFNAHFHERILLFFSAILKRLSIFNRVSFLEVNRATNYKIAPYVVGLFITVQLLLPFRYLMYPGELFWTEEGYRFSWRVMLMEKAGYAQFIVKNTKTGTQFAVNNSDFLTSFQEKQMSTQPDFILEYAHYLGTHFKSQGHKNIAVHVESYVALNGRLSQPFINPEVNLLDIEDTFKHKDWILEFNDTIQGI
;
A
#
# COMPACT_ATOMS: atom_id res chain seq x y z
N ALA A 1 -3.93 -2.45 -27.29
CA ALA A 1 -4.12 -1.71 -28.55
C ALA A 1 -4.40 -2.69 -29.67
N ASN A 2 -5.25 -2.28 -30.62
CA ASN A 2 -5.47 -2.93 -31.92
C ASN A 2 -6.00 -4.37 -31.90
N CYS A 3 -6.47 -4.91 -30.77
CA CYS A 3 -6.82 -6.33 -30.66
C CYS A 3 -8.23 -6.55 -30.08
N TYR A 4 -8.93 -7.59 -30.55
CA TYR A 4 -10.26 -8.00 -30.06
C TYR A 4 -11.27 -6.85 -29.94
N TYR A 5 -11.66 -6.51 -28.70
CA TYR A 5 -12.70 -5.54 -28.33
C TYR A 5 -12.13 -4.13 -28.05
N SER A 6 -10.87 -3.89 -28.40
CA SER A 6 -10.29 -2.55 -28.21
C SER A 6 -10.96 -1.52 -29.12
N ILE A 7 -11.14 -0.30 -28.60
CA ILE A 7 -11.88 0.78 -29.30
C ILE A 7 -11.20 1.16 -30.62
N ASP A 8 -9.87 1.14 -30.66
CA ASP A 8 -9.06 1.36 -31.87
C ASP A 8 -9.29 0.28 -32.94
N ALA A 9 -9.40 -1.00 -32.56
CA ALA A 9 -9.74 -2.11 -33.45
C ALA A 9 -11.19 -2.04 -33.96
N LEU A 10 -12.11 -1.52 -33.13
CA LEU A 10 -13.50 -1.26 -33.52
C LEU A 10 -13.56 -0.12 -34.56
N ARG A 11 -12.81 0.97 -34.33
CA ARG A 11 -12.81 2.17 -35.19
C ARG A 11 -12.03 1.97 -36.48
N LEU A 12 -10.92 1.24 -36.45
CA LEU A 12 -9.97 1.10 -37.56
C LEU A 12 -9.76 -0.38 -37.91
N LYS A 13 -10.57 -0.90 -38.84
CA LYS A 13 -10.51 -2.32 -39.25
C LYS A 13 -9.13 -2.75 -39.79
N LYS A 14 -8.35 -1.83 -40.36
CA LYS A 14 -7.04 -2.10 -40.98
C LYS A 14 -5.91 -2.43 -40.00
N ILE A 15 -6.02 -2.02 -38.74
CA ILE A 15 -4.97 -2.23 -37.72
C ILE A 15 -5.29 -3.41 -36.80
N ARG A 16 -6.46 -4.04 -36.96
CA ARG A 16 -6.94 -5.09 -36.08
C ARG A 16 -6.04 -6.33 -36.13
N ALA A 17 -5.66 -6.83 -34.96
CA ALA A 17 -4.89 -8.05 -34.77
C ALA A 17 -5.65 -9.04 -33.86
N LYS A 18 -5.34 -10.33 -34.02
CA LYS A 18 -5.88 -11.42 -33.19
C LYS A 18 -5.02 -11.68 -31.95
N ASN A 19 -3.71 -11.51 -32.06
CA ASN A 19 -2.78 -11.84 -30.99
C ASN A 19 -2.06 -10.59 -30.48
N VAL A 20 -1.75 -10.59 -29.18
CA VAL A 20 -0.84 -9.62 -28.56
C VAL A 20 0.52 -10.28 -28.31
N SER A 21 1.58 -9.49 -28.22
CA SER A 21 2.90 -10.00 -27.84
C SER A 21 2.87 -10.48 -26.38
N ALA A 22 3.50 -11.62 -26.08
CA ALA A 22 3.46 -12.22 -24.74
C ALA A 22 3.94 -11.26 -23.63
N TRP A 23 4.89 -10.37 -23.93
CA TRP A 23 5.42 -9.40 -22.97
C TRP A 23 4.34 -8.47 -22.41
N THR A 24 3.26 -8.16 -23.16
CA THR A 24 2.20 -7.25 -22.67
C THR A 24 1.35 -7.89 -21.59
N ILE A 25 1.14 -9.20 -21.66
CA ILE A 25 0.42 -9.96 -20.63
C ILE A 25 1.37 -10.25 -19.46
N ASN A 26 2.60 -10.64 -19.78
CA ASN A 26 3.60 -10.99 -18.78
C ASN A 26 4.05 -9.80 -17.95
N SER A 27 4.03 -8.56 -18.47
CA SER A 27 4.30 -7.37 -17.68
C SER A 27 3.25 -7.15 -16.59
N ILE A 28 1.97 -7.36 -16.88
CA ILE A 28 0.89 -7.26 -15.89
C ILE A 28 1.02 -8.38 -14.85
N LYS A 29 1.31 -9.60 -15.29
CA LYS A 29 1.60 -10.72 -14.38
C LYS A 29 2.78 -10.41 -13.47
N ALA A 30 3.86 -9.85 -14.02
CA ALA A 30 5.04 -9.46 -13.25
C ALA A 30 4.68 -8.42 -12.18
N LEU A 31 3.88 -7.40 -12.50
CA LEU A 31 3.42 -6.42 -11.50
C LEU A 31 2.62 -7.07 -10.37
N LEU A 32 1.70 -7.99 -10.68
CA LEU A 32 0.97 -8.72 -9.64
C LEU A 32 1.90 -9.62 -8.80
N CYS A 33 2.87 -10.28 -9.43
CA CYS A 33 3.87 -11.06 -8.72
C CYS A 33 4.71 -10.18 -7.78
N ILE A 34 5.12 -8.99 -8.22
CA ILE A 34 5.85 -8.01 -7.40
C ILE A 34 5.01 -7.65 -6.17
N VAL A 35 3.74 -7.29 -6.33
CA VAL A 35 2.87 -6.91 -5.21
C VAL A 35 2.79 -8.03 -4.16
N TYR A 36 2.55 -9.28 -4.57
CA TYR A 36 2.48 -10.40 -3.64
C TYR A 36 3.83 -10.73 -2.99
N LEU A 37 4.91 -10.82 -3.79
CA LEU A 37 6.23 -11.15 -3.25
C LEU A 37 6.69 -10.10 -2.26
N TYR A 38 6.49 -8.82 -2.53
CA TYR A 38 6.85 -7.76 -1.57
C TYR A 38 5.96 -7.77 -0.33
N ALA A 39 4.66 -8.03 -0.47
CA ALA A 39 3.79 -8.19 0.69
C ALA A 39 4.25 -9.34 1.60
N GLY A 40 4.80 -10.41 1.03
CA GLY A 40 5.38 -11.53 1.76
C GLY A 40 6.76 -11.23 2.33
N LEU A 41 7.66 -10.64 1.55
CA LEU A 41 9.01 -10.26 1.98
C LEU A 41 8.98 -9.29 3.15
N ALA A 42 8.09 -8.29 3.10
CA ALA A 42 7.94 -7.31 4.17
C ALA A 42 7.29 -7.87 5.45
N LYS A 43 6.82 -9.13 5.42
CA LYS A 43 6.39 -9.89 6.60
C LYS A 43 7.51 -10.72 7.20
N LEU A 44 8.70 -10.77 6.57
CA LEU A 44 9.85 -11.54 7.06
C LEU A 44 10.63 -10.75 8.11
N ASN A 45 9.94 -10.32 9.16
CA ASN A 45 10.53 -9.65 10.31
C ASN A 45 10.02 -10.24 11.64
N SER A 46 10.73 -9.92 12.72
CA SER A 46 10.47 -10.42 14.08
C SER A 46 9.09 -10.03 14.58
N ASP A 47 8.67 -8.78 14.35
CA ASP A 47 7.36 -8.30 14.80
C ASP A 47 6.24 -9.12 14.18
N TRP A 48 6.29 -9.31 12.87
CA TRP A 48 5.28 -10.09 12.18
C TRP A 48 5.36 -11.57 12.58
N LEU A 49 6.49 -12.25 12.38
CA LEU A 49 6.58 -13.71 12.50
C LEU A 49 6.67 -14.22 13.95
N LEU A 50 7.44 -13.54 14.79
CA LEU A 50 7.79 -14.02 16.12
C LEU A 50 6.92 -13.39 17.22
N GLU A 51 6.40 -12.18 16.98
CA GLU A 51 5.50 -11.51 17.92
C GLU A 51 4.04 -11.49 17.44
N ALA A 52 3.75 -11.94 16.21
CA ALA A 52 2.43 -11.83 15.58
C ALA A 52 1.85 -10.41 15.66
N MET A 53 2.71 -9.38 15.68
CA MET A 53 2.31 -7.98 15.66
C MET A 53 2.22 -7.48 14.22
N PRO A 54 1.25 -6.60 13.92
CA PRO A 54 0.21 -6.06 14.81
C PRO A 54 -1.07 -6.93 14.87
N LEU A 55 -1.05 -8.18 14.36
CA LEU A 55 -2.24 -9.05 14.36
C LEU A 55 -2.78 -9.33 15.77
N GLN A 56 -1.92 -9.42 16.79
CA GLN A 56 -2.35 -9.56 18.18
C GLN A 56 -3.19 -8.37 18.68
N ILE A 57 -2.98 -7.17 18.11
CA ILE A 57 -3.77 -5.98 18.43
C ILE A 57 -5.07 -5.98 17.62
N TRP A 58 -4.99 -6.29 16.32
CA TRP A 58 -6.11 -6.14 15.40
C TRP A 58 -7.16 -7.25 15.49
N LEU A 59 -6.75 -8.52 15.60
CA LEU A 59 -7.69 -9.65 15.50
C LEU A 59 -8.67 -9.71 16.69
N PRO A 60 -8.26 -9.48 17.95
CA PRO A 60 -9.21 -9.45 19.07
C PRO A 60 -10.27 -8.35 18.94
N SER A 61 -9.98 -7.25 18.24
CA SER A 61 -10.94 -6.17 17.97
C SER A 61 -12.08 -6.59 17.02
N LYS A 62 -12.06 -7.81 16.48
CA LYS A 62 -13.03 -8.39 15.55
C LYS A 62 -13.85 -9.51 16.21
N TYR A 63 -14.06 -9.41 17.52
CA TYR A 63 -14.78 -10.40 18.33
C TYR A 63 -16.25 -10.55 17.94
N ASP A 64 -16.82 -9.57 17.25
CA ASP A 64 -18.20 -9.53 16.77
C ASP A 64 -18.42 -10.23 15.42
N VAL A 65 -17.34 -10.65 14.75
CA VAL A 65 -17.44 -11.40 13.49
C VAL A 65 -18.13 -12.74 13.72
N PRO A 66 -19.28 -13.02 13.06
CA PRO A 66 -20.00 -14.27 13.22
C PRO A 66 -19.09 -15.47 12.95
N LEU A 67 -19.21 -16.52 13.78
CA LEU A 67 -18.48 -17.79 13.72
C LEU A 67 -16.96 -17.69 14.01
N LEU A 68 -16.30 -16.57 13.74
CA LEU A 68 -14.85 -16.41 13.88
C LEU A 68 -14.44 -15.64 15.15
N GLY A 69 -15.27 -14.75 15.67
CA GLY A 69 -14.88 -13.79 16.73
C GLY A 69 -14.24 -14.42 17.98
N ASN A 70 -14.76 -15.55 18.45
CA ASN A 70 -14.19 -16.28 19.60
C ASN A 70 -12.83 -16.93 19.30
N MET A 71 -12.56 -17.29 18.05
CA MET A 71 -11.26 -17.81 17.64
C MET A 71 -10.23 -16.69 17.50
N LEU A 72 -10.64 -15.52 16.99
CA LEU A 72 -9.76 -14.38 16.74
C LEU A 72 -9.14 -13.78 18.02
N GLN A 73 -9.65 -14.13 19.20
CA GLN A 73 -9.07 -13.75 20.49
C GLN A 73 -7.93 -14.70 20.93
N LYS A 74 -7.82 -15.89 20.33
CA LYS A 74 -6.84 -16.89 20.75
C LYS A 74 -5.48 -16.60 20.14
N GLN A 75 -4.44 -16.53 20.97
CA GLN A 75 -3.09 -16.17 20.56
C GLN A 75 -2.53 -17.05 19.43
N TRP A 76 -2.79 -18.36 19.45
CA TRP A 76 -2.33 -19.26 18.38
C TRP A 76 -2.91 -18.89 17.00
N VAL A 77 -4.10 -18.28 16.96
CA VAL A 77 -4.72 -17.80 15.72
C VAL A 77 -3.95 -16.60 15.17
N HIS A 78 -3.44 -15.72 16.04
CA HIS A 78 -2.63 -14.57 15.62
C HIS A 78 -1.36 -15.03 14.91
N TYR A 79 -0.66 -16.02 15.48
CA TYR A 79 0.50 -16.66 14.87
C TYR A 79 0.16 -17.41 13.58
N ALA A 80 -0.97 -18.13 13.54
CA ALA A 80 -1.42 -18.81 12.33
C ALA A 80 -1.70 -17.82 11.19
N PHE A 81 -2.32 -16.67 11.48
CA PHE A 81 -2.52 -15.59 10.50
C PHE A 81 -1.22 -14.92 10.09
N SER A 82 -0.29 -14.74 11.02
CA SER A 82 1.03 -14.17 10.74
C SER A 82 1.80 -15.04 9.75
N TRP A 83 2.14 -16.28 10.15
CA TRP A 83 2.91 -17.20 9.33
C TRP A 83 2.15 -17.58 8.06
N GLY A 84 0.85 -17.82 8.18
CA GLY A 84 -0.02 -18.14 7.03
C GLY A 84 -0.08 -17.01 6.02
N GLY A 85 -0.16 -15.75 6.47
CA GLY A 85 -0.14 -14.57 5.60
C GLY A 85 1.20 -14.40 4.88
N ALA A 86 2.31 -14.54 5.61
CA ALA A 86 3.65 -14.47 5.02
C ALA A 86 3.88 -15.56 3.97
N PHE A 87 3.57 -16.82 4.32
CA PHE A 87 3.69 -17.95 3.41
C PHE A 87 2.78 -17.78 2.19
N TYR A 88 1.51 -17.42 2.41
CA TYR A 88 0.58 -17.21 1.30
C TYR A 88 1.13 -16.18 0.31
N ASP A 89 1.56 -15.01 0.77
CA ASP A 89 2.01 -13.92 -0.11
C ASP A 89 3.30 -14.30 -0.87
N LEU A 90 4.22 -15.03 -0.24
CA LEU A 90 5.45 -15.49 -0.87
C LEU A 90 5.21 -16.56 -1.95
N PHE A 91 4.22 -17.45 -1.77
CA PHE A 91 4.05 -18.61 -2.63
C PHE A 91 2.93 -18.50 -3.66
N ILE A 92 1.88 -17.70 -3.39
CA ILE A 92 0.73 -17.58 -4.28
C ILE A 92 1.07 -17.17 -5.73
N PRO A 93 2.02 -16.25 -6.02
CA PRO A 93 2.36 -15.92 -7.40
C PRO A 93 2.90 -17.12 -8.18
N PHE A 94 3.72 -17.98 -7.54
CA PHE A 94 4.26 -19.18 -8.18
C PHE A 94 3.16 -20.21 -8.46
N LEU A 95 2.22 -20.38 -7.52
CA LEU A 95 1.08 -21.28 -7.68
C LEU A 95 0.12 -20.82 -8.79
N LEU A 96 -0.05 -19.51 -8.99
CA LEU A 96 -0.84 -18.94 -10.10
C LEU A 96 -0.13 -19.09 -11.45
N LEU A 97 1.20 -18.95 -11.48
CA LEU A 97 2.00 -19.15 -12.69
C LEU A 97 1.98 -20.62 -13.14
N TYR A 98 2.14 -21.56 -12.19
CA TYR A 98 2.17 -22.99 -12.48
C TYR A 98 0.79 -23.53 -12.86
N LYS A 99 0.67 -24.02 -14.10
CA LYS A 99 -0.60 -24.40 -14.73
C LYS A 99 -1.41 -25.43 -13.91
N PRO A 100 -0.81 -26.51 -13.35
CA PRO A 100 -1.57 -27.51 -12.58
C PRO A 100 -2.19 -26.98 -11.29
N THR A 101 -1.57 -26.00 -10.62
CA THR A 101 -2.03 -25.46 -9.34
C THR A 101 -2.95 -24.25 -9.49
N ARG A 102 -2.99 -23.62 -10.67
CA ARG A 102 -3.62 -22.31 -10.88
C ARG A 102 -5.07 -22.20 -10.40
N SER A 103 -5.90 -23.19 -10.67
CA SER A 103 -7.31 -23.14 -10.26
C SER A 103 -7.46 -23.19 -8.74
N ILE A 104 -6.65 -24.02 -8.07
CA ILE A 104 -6.61 -24.11 -6.60
C ILE A 104 -6.05 -22.80 -6.04
N ALA A 105 -4.97 -22.28 -6.62
CA ALA A 105 -4.38 -21.00 -6.26
C ALA A 105 -5.40 -19.86 -6.34
N PHE A 106 -6.21 -19.82 -7.40
CA PHE A 106 -7.25 -18.80 -7.53
C PHE A 106 -8.33 -18.90 -6.44
N VAL A 107 -8.72 -20.12 -6.04
CA VAL A 107 -9.62 -20.29 -4.88
C VAL A 107 -8.99 -19.75 -3.60
N LEU A 108 -7.69 -20.02 -3.37
CA LEU A 108 -6.95 -19.45 -2.25
C LEU A 108 -6.91 -17.92 -2.30
N VAL A 109 -6.73 -17.33 -3.49
CA VAL A 109 -6.79 -15.87 -3.70
C VAL A 109 -8.13 -15.31 -3.26
N VAL A 110 -9.23 -15.93 -3.67
CA VAL A 110 -10.58 -15.49 -3.28
C VAL A 110 -10.77 -15.58 -1.77
N ILE A 111 -10.44 -16.73 -1.17
CA ILE A 111 -10.59 -16.94 0.28
C ILE A 111 -9.75 -15.93 1.06
N PHE A 112 -8.47 -15.79 0.72
CA PHE A 112 -7.55 -14.87 1.39
C PHE A 112 -8.08 -13.44 1.35
N HIS A 113 -8.40 -12.91 0.16
CA HIS A 113 -8.84 -11.52 0.02
C HIS A 113 -10.21 -11.26 0.65
N LEU A 114 -11.14 -12.22 0.61
CA LEU A 114 -12.41 -12.09 1.33
C LEU A 114 -12.20 -12.06 2.84
N LEU A 115 -11.31 -12.91 3.37
CA LEU A 115 -10.94 -12.90 4.78
C LEU A 115 -10.27 -11.57 5.16
N THR A 116 -9.32 -11.09 4.36
CA THR A 116 -8.68 -9.79 4.57
C THR A 116 -9.71 -8.66 4.54
N ARG A 117 -10.71 -8.70 3.65
CA ARG A 117 -11.78 -7.69 3.57
C ARG A 117 -12.67 -7.66 4.80
N VAL A 118 -12.98 -8.83 5.36
CA VAL A 118 -13.80 -8.97 6.58
C VAL A 118 -13.03 -8.46 7.80
N LEU A 119 -11.74 -8.81 7.90
CA LEU A 119 -10.93 -8.50 9.07
C LEU A 119 -10.36 -7.08 9.03
N PHE A 120 -10.01 -6.56 7.85
CA PHE A 120 -9.27 -5.31 7.70
C PHE A 120 -9.98 -4.35 6.74
N PRO A 121 -10.19 -3.07 7.12
CA PRO A 121 -10.86 -2.09 6.28
C PRO A 121 -9.92 -1.49 5.22
N ILE A 122 -9.45 -2.31 4.28
CA ILE A 122 -8.49 -1.92 3.22
C ILE A 122 -9.17 -1.50 1.89
N GLY A 123 -10.41 -1.04 1.97
CA GLY A 123 -11.16 -0.50 0.82
C GLY A 123 -11.39 -1.50 -0.32
N MET A 124 -11.17 -1.06 -1.56
CA MET A 124 -11.44 -1.84 -2.78
C MET A 124 -10.36 -2.86 -3.14
N PHE A 125 -9.22 -2.83 -2.45
CA PHE A 125 -8.05 -3.65 -2.77
C PHE A 125 -8.36 -5.15 -2.92
N PRO A 126 -9.11 -5.81 -2.01
CA PRO A 126 -9.45 -7.23 -2.13
C PRO A 126 -10.12 -7.60 -3.46
N TYR A 127 -11.09 -6.80 -3.90
CA TYR A 127 -11.84 -7.06 -5.13
C TYR A 127 -10.98 -6.82 -6.36
N ILE A 128 -10.16 -5.77 -6.34
CA ILE A 128 -9.22 -5.47 -7.42
C ILE A 128 -8.23 -6.63 -7.60
N MET A 129 -7.70 -7.18 -6.52
CA MET A 129 -6.75 -8.29 -6.58
C MET A 129 -7.39 -9.58 -7.08
N ILE A 130 -8.59 -9.92 -6.61
CA ILE A 130 -9.34 -11.10 -7.11
C ILE A 130 -9.57 -10.99 -8.62
N ILE A 131 -10.06 -9.83 -9.10
CA ILE A 131 -10.34 -9.65 -10.54
C ILE A 131 -9.05 -9.63 -11.34
N SER A 132 -8.02 -8.92 -10.87
CA SER A 132 -6.75 -8.76 -11.60
C SER A 132 -6.01 -10.08 -11.77
N THR A 133 -6.06 -10.97 -10.78
CA THR A 133 -5.41 -12.30 -10.85
C THR A 133 -6.07 -13.25 -11.86
N LEU A 134 -7.24 -12.91 -12.42
CA LEU A 134 -7.79 -13.64 -13.56
C LEU A 134 -6.83 -13.63 -14.76
N ILE A 135 -5.92 -12.65 -14.87
CA ILE A 135 -4.91 -12.57 -15.94
C ILE A 135 -3.98 -13.79 -16.00
N PHE A 136 -3.88 -14.57 -14.92
CA PHE A 136 -3.07 -15.79 -14.87
C PHE A 136 -3.71 -16.94 -15.67
N PHE A 137 -5.02 -16.91 -15.92
CA PHE A 137 -5.69 -17.91 -16.74
C PHE A 137 -5.31 -17.80 -18.23
N ASN A 138 -5.62 -18.86 -18.99
CA ASN A 138 -5.28 -18.91 -20.41
C ASN A 138 -6.27 -18.10 -21.26
N ALA A 139 -5.91 -17.86 -22.53
CA ALA A 139 -6.76 -17.09 -23.45
C ALA A 139 -8.17 -17.70 -23.60
N HIS A 140 -8.28 -19.03 -23.66
CA HIS A 140 -9.58 -19.72 -23.81
C HIS A 140 -10.57 -19.42 -22.67
N PHE A 141 -10.07 -19.29 -21.44
CA PHE A 141 -10.88 -18.86 -20.30
C PHE A 141 -11.46 -17.46 -20.52
N HIS A 142 -10.62 -16.51 -20.94
CA HIS A 142 -11.06 -15.13 -21.20
C HIS A 142 -12.00 -15.05 -22.40
N GLU A 143 -11.76 -15.84 -23.45
CA GLU A 143 -12.65 -15.93 -24.62
C GLU A 143 -14.04 -16.41 -24.22
N ARG A 144 -14.16 -17.41 -23.34
CA ARG A 144 -15.46 -17.87 -22.82
C ARG A 144 -16.21 -16.76 -22.08
N ILE A 145 -15.52 -16.00 -21.25
CA ILE A 145 -16.10 -14.84 -20.53
C ILE A 145 -16.59 -13.80 -21.53
N LEU A 146 -15.77 -13.44 -22.50
CA LEU A 146 -16.14 -12.47 -23.53
C LEU A 146 -17.32 -12.94 -24.37
N LEU A 147 -17.39 -14.24 -24.70
CA LEU A 147 -18.52 -14.82 -25.42
C LEU A 147 -19.82 -14.73 -24.60
N PHE A 148 -19.77 -15.00 -23.30
CA PHE A 148 -20.91 -14.84 -22.39
C PHE A 148 -21.45 -13.40 -22.40
N PHE A 149 -20.58 -12.40 -22.20
CA PHE A 149 -21.01 -11.00 -22.26
C PHE A 149 -21.49 -10.59 -23.66
N SER A 150 -20.87 -11.10 -24.72
CA SER A 150 -21.33 -10.84 -26.09
C SER A 150 -22.73 -11.37 -26.36
N ALA A 151 -23.11 -12.51 -25.74
CA ALA A 151 -24.46 -13.05 -25.84
C ALA A 151 -25.48 -12.16 -25.14
N ILE A 152 -25.14 -11.63 -23.96
CA ILE A 152 -25.96 -10.67 -23.22
C ILE A 152 -26.14 -9.37 -24.02
N LEU A 153 -25.06 -8.81 -24.55
CA LEU A 153 -25.10 -7.57 -25.33
C LEU A 153 -25.89 -7.70 -26.63
N LYS A 154 -25.82 -8.87 -27.29
CA LYS A 154 -26.66 -9.20 -28.46
C LYS A 154 -28.13 -9.24 -28.09
N ARG A 155 -28.48 -9.85 -26.94
CA ARG A 155 -29.86 -9.89 -26.43
C ARG A 155 -30.42 -8.50 -26.17
N LEU A 156 -29.56 -7.56 -25.78
CA LEU A 156 -29.93 -6.15 -25.56
C LEU A 156 -29.94 -5.31 -26.84
N SER A 157 -29.70 -5.89 -28.02
CA SER A 157 -29.62 -5.18 -29.31
C SER A 157 -28.55 -4.07 -29.37
N ILE A 158 -27.57 -4.09 -28.47
CA ILE A 158 -26.56 -3.01 -28.35
C ILE A 158 -25.43 -3.20 -29.39
N PHE A 159 -25.22 -4.42 -29.92
CA PHE A 159 -24.15 -4.70 -30.88
C PHE A 159 -24.53 -5.71 -31.97
N ASN A 160 -24.41 -5.29 -33.23
CA ASN A 160 -24.45 -6.20 -34.39
C ASN A 160 -23.08 -6.83 -34.66
N ARG A 161 -23.09 -8.03 -35.27
CA ARG A 161 -21.92 -8.89 -35.54
C ARG A 161 -20.69 -8.10 -35.99
N VAL A 162 -19.66 -8.06 -35.14
CA VAL A 162 -18.32 -7.68 -35.57
C VAL A 162 -17.69 -8.91 -36.25
N SER A 163 -17.63 -8.93 -37.58
CA SER A 163 -16.85 -9.94 -38.30
C SER A 163 -15.36 -9.70 -38.01
N PHE A 164 -14.65 -10.76 -37.63
CA PHE A 164 -13.20 -10.72 -37.42
C PHE A 164 -12.52 -10.93 -38.77
N LEU A 165 -12.19 -9.84 -39.47
CA LEU A 165 -11.32 -9.93 -40.65
C LEU A 165 -9.90 -10.27 -40.17
N GLU A 166 -9.31 -11.31 -40.77
CA GLU A 166 -7.95 -11.76 -40.48
C GLU A 166 -6.94 -10.80 -41.08
N VAL A 167 -6.47 -9.85 -40.28
CA VAL A 167 -5.24 -9.11 -40.60
C VAL A 167 -4.23 -9.40 -39.50
N ASN A 168 -3.31 -10.31 -39.77
CA ASN A 168 -2.18 -10.57 -38.90
C ASN A 168 -1.11 -9.49 -39.11
N ARG A 169 -1.25 -8.35 -38.44
CA ARG A 169 -0.12 -7.45 -38.21
C ARG A 169 -0.02 -7.17 -36.72
N ALA A 170 0.84 -7.91 -36.04
CA ALA A 170 1.30 -7.49 -34.72
C ALA A 170 2.01 -6.15 -34.88
N THR A 171 1.45 -5.07 -34.34
CA THR A 171 2.15 -3.77 -34.28
C THR A 171 3.42 -3.96 -33.45
N ASN A 172 4.58 -3.84 -34.11
CA ASN A 172 5.89 -4.00 -33.49
C ASN A 172 6.27 -2.69 -32.78
N TYR A 173 5.87 -2.55 -31.52
CA TYR A 173 6.30 -1.44 -30.67
C TYR A 173 7.73 -1.69 -30.19
N LYS A 174 8.74 -1.40 -31.02
CA LYS A 174 10.15 -1.70 -30.69
C LYS A 174 10.61 -1.09 -29.36
N ILE A 175 10.11 0.10 -28.99
CA ILE A 175 10.55 0.85 -27.80
C ILE A 175 9.77 0.43 -26.53
N ALA A 176 8.51 0.02 -26.67
CA ALA A 176 7.63 -0.20 -25.53
C ALA A 176 8.12 -1.27 -24.52
N PRO A 177 8.68 -2.42 -24.95
CA PRO A 177 9.25 -3.40 -24.02
C PRO A 177 10.37 -2.81 -23.15
N TYR A 178 11.21 -1.94 -23.70
CA TYR A 178 12.31 -1.31 -22.95
C TYR A 178 11.78 -0.34 -21.90
N VAL A 179 10.78 0.46 -22.24
CA VAL A 179 10.13 1.39 -21.28
C VAL A 179 9.45 0.59 -20.16
N VAL A 180 8.74 -0.48 -20.49
CA VAL A 180 8.10 -1.35 -19.50
C VAL A 180 9.14 -2.09 -18.66
N GLY A 181 10.25 -2.53 -19.27
CA GLY A 181 11.39 -3.12 -18.56
C GLY A 181 11.96 -2.16 -17.53
N LEU A 182 12.27 -0.92 -17.93
CA LEU A 182 12.73 0.13 -17.03
C LEU A 182 11.73 0.38 -15.90
N PHE A 183 10.44 0.47 -16.22
CA PHE A 183 9.39 0.63 -15.21
C PHE A 183 9.41 -0.51 -14.19
N ILE A 184 9.43 -1.77 -14.64
CA ILE A 184 9.49 -2.94 -13.75
C ILE A 184 10.77 -2.91 -12.89
N THR A 185 11.92 -2.53 -13.46
CA THR A 185 13.16 -2.36 -12.70
C THR A 185 13.01 -1.32 -11.61
N VAL A 186 12.38 -0.18 -11.88
CA VAL A 186 12.09 0.83 -10.85
C VAL A 186 11.17 0.25 -9.77
N GLN A 187 10.11 -0.48 -10.14
CA GLN A 187 9.20 -1.10 -9.17
C GLN A 187 9.89 -2.15 -8.29
N LEU A 188 10.95 -2.79 -8.79
CA LEU A 188 11.77 -3.75 -8.05
C LEU A 188 12.84 -3.09 -7.17
N LEU A 189 13.34 -1.91 -7.49
CA LEU A 189 14.44 -1.27 -6.74
C LEU A 189 13.95 -0.20 -5.75
N LEU A 190 12.94 0.58 -6.14
CA LEU A 190 12.39 1.67 -5.34
C LEU A 190 12.00 1.25 -3.90
N PRO A 191 11.46 0.05 -3.66
CA PRO A 191 11.08 -0.36 -2.32
C PRO A 191 12.23 -0.50 -1.35
N PHE A 192 13.41 -0.88 -1.83
CA PHE A 192 14.60 -1.05 -1.00
C PHE A 192 15.30 0.26 -0.67
N ARG A 193 14.78 1.42 -1.11
CA ARG A 193 15.41 2.71 -0.80
C ARG A 193 15.52 2.99 0.69
N TYR A 194 14.68 2.35 1.52
CA TYR A 194 14.76 2.50 2.99
C TYR A 194 16.13 2.08 3.54
N LEU A 195 16.84 1.18 2.86
CA LEU A 195 18.19 0.75 3.26
C LEU A 195 19.23 1.88 3.21
N MET A 196 18.90 3.00 2.55
CA MET A 196 19.77 4.19 2.51
C MET A 196 19.57 5.13 3.71
N TYR A 197 18.61 4.84 4.58
CA TYR A 197 18.32 5.62 5.78
C TYR A 197 18.73 4.84 7.03
N PRO A 198 19.32 5.50 8.04
CA PRO A 198 19.55 4.89 9.33
C PRO A 198 18.26 4.79 10.15
N GLY A 199 18.28 3.97 11.19
CA GLY A 199 17.15 3.77 12.10
C GLY A 199 16.14 2.73 11.62
N GLU A 200 15.12 2.50 12.44
CA GLU A 200 14.07 1.52 12.15
C GLU A 200 13.01 2.10 11.20
N LEU A 201 12.76 1.40 10.09
CA LEU A 201 11.84 1.82 9.04
C LEU A 201 10.42 2.10 9.56
N PHE A 202 9.88 1.22 10.42
CA PHE A 202 8.55 1.44 10.97
C PHE A 202 8.52 2.61 11.94
N TRP A 203 9.65 3.04 12.49
CA TRP A 203 9.73 4.20 13.36
C TRP A 203 9.85 5.51 12.56
N THR A 204 10.91 5.64 11.76
CA THR A 204 11.25 6.89 11.04
C THR A 204 10.36 7.13 9.81
N GLU A 205 9.79 6.05 9.26
CA GLU A 205 9.06 6.01 8.00
C GLU A 205 9.83 6.52 6.77
N GLU A 206 11.15 6.67 6.91
CA GLU A 206 12.02 7.07 5.82
C GLU A 206 12.15 5.92 4.82
N GLY A 207 11.74 6.17 3.58
CA GLY A 207 11.66 5.09 2.60
C GLY A 207 10.37 4.26 2.67
N TYR A 208 9.46 4.49 3.62
CA TYR A 208 8.27 3.64 3.80
C TYR A 208 7.24 3.78 2.67
N ARG A 209 6.92 5.01 2.23
CA ARG A 209 6.01 5.20 1.08
C ARG A 209 6.56 4.53 -0.18
N PHE A 210 5.74 3.99 -1.06
CA PHE A 210 6.23 3.29 -2.26
C PHE A 210 7.15 2.07 -2.00
N SER A 211 7.16 1.51 -0.78
CA SER A 211 7.93 0.29 -0.46
C SER A 211 7.13 -1.01 -0.55
N TRP A 212 5.91 -0.96 -1.12
CA TRP A 212 4.99 -2.11 -1.21
C TRP A 212 4.65 -2.76 0.13
N ARG A 213 4.75 -1.99 1.21
CA ARG A 213 4.43 -2.39 2.58
C ARG A 213 3.00 -1.98 2.89
N VAL A 214 2.17 -2.96 3.25
CA VAL A 214 0.76 -2.74 3.58
C VAL A 214 0.43 -3.52 4.84
N MET A 215 -0.15 -2.84 5.83
CA MET A 215 -0.64 -3.45 7.08
C MET A 215 0.44 -4.24 7.84
N LEU A 216 1.58 -3.59 8.16
CA LEU A 216 2.71 -4.20 8.89
C LEU A 216 2.96 -3.61 10.27
N MET A 217 2.31 -2.49 10.59
CA MET A 217 2.48 -1.84 11.89
C MET A 217 1.18 -1.23 12.39
N GLU A 218 1.06 -1.18 13.71
CA GLU A 218 0.13 -0.32 14.43
C GLU A 218 0.93 0.72 15.21
N LYS A 219 0.62 2.00 14.99
CA LYS A 219 1.14 3.12 15.77
C LYS A 219 0.01 3.80 16.52
N ALA A 220 0.28 4.14 17.77
CA ALA A 220 -0.52 5.08 18.55
C ALA A 220 0.38 6.23 18.96
N GLY A 221 -0.09 7.47 18.78
CA GLY A 221 0.74 8.64 18.98
C GLY A 221 0.00 9.79 19.64
N TYR A 222 0.77 10.59 20.37
CA TYR A 222 0.38 11.86 20.96
C TYR A 222 1.29 12.96 20.40
N ALA A 223 0.72 14.13 20.08
CA ALA A 223 1.47 15.28 19.61
C ALA A 223 0.84 16.58 20.11
N GLN A 224 1.59 17.36 20.88
CA GLN A 224 1.18 18.66 21.40
C GLN A 224 2.09 19.75 20.84
N PHE A 225 1.54 20.63 20.03
CA PHE A 225 2.30 21.73 19.43
C PHE A 225 2.38 22.92 20.38
N ILE A 226 3.54 23.56 20.38
CA ILE A 226 3.85 24.75 21.16
C ILE A 226 4.37 25.82 20.21
N VAL A 227 3.70 26.98 20.21
CA VAL A 227 4.15 28.16 19.47
C VAL A 227 4.88 29.07 20.44
N LYS A 228 6.15 29.36 20.15
CA LYS A 228 7.02 30.15 21.02
C LYS A 228 7.50 31.40 20.30
N ASN A 229 7.45 32.55 20.97
CA ASN A 229 8.09 33.77 20.49
C ASN A 229 9.58 33.73 20.88
N THR A 230 10.47 33.73 19.88
CA THR A 230 11.91 33.57 20.08
C THR A 230 12.58 34.78 20.73
N LYS A 231 11.93 35.95 20.78
CA LYS A 231 12.46 37.16 21.43
C LYS A 231 12.03 37.30 22.88
N THR A 232 10.75 37.04 23.17
CA THR A 232 10.18 37.25 24.51
C THR A 232 10.16 35.97 25.35
N GLY A 233 10.31 34.80 24.73
CA GLY A 233 10.20 33.49 25.38
C GLY A 233 8.76 33.08 25.71
N THR A 234 7.77 33.93 25.46
CA THR A 234 6.35 33.62 25.69
C THR A 234 5.89 32.53 24.74
N GLN A 235 5.15 31.55 25.25
CA GLN A 235 4.66 30.42 24.47
C GLN A 235 3.21 30.07 24.83
N PHE A 236 2.54 29.39 23.91
CA PHE A 236 1.21 28.82 24.15
C PHE A 236 1.09 27.46 23.45
N ALA A 237 0.32 26.57 24.07
CA ALA A 237 -0.03 25.28 23.51
C ALA A 237 -1.17 25.43 22.49
N VAL A 238 -1.09 24.69 21.39
CA VAL A 238 -2.11 24.66 20.34
C VAL A 238 -3.11 23.56 20.63
N ASN A 239 -4.41 23.86 20.59
CA ASN A 239 -5.43 22.81 20.57
C ASN A 239 -5.58 22.28 19.14
N ASN A 240 -5.13 21.04 18.89
CA ASN A 240 -5.13 20.47 17.54
C ASN A 240 -6.54 20.34 16.94
N SER A 241 -7.55 20.11 17.78
CA SER A 241 -8.93 19.93 17.34
C SER A 241 -9.54 21.19 16.73
N ASP A 242 -8.92 22.36 16.95
CA ASP A 242 -9.35 23.63 16.35
C ASP A 242 -9.02 23.68 14.85
N PHE A 243 -8.09 22.83 14.39
CA PHE A 243 -7.56 22.82 13.03
C PHE A 243 -7.75 21.49 12.30
N LEU A 244 -7.70 20.38 13.03
CA LEU A 244 -7.69 19.04 12.48
C LEU A 244 -8.96 18.28 12.88
N THR A 245 -9.49 17.51 11.94
CA THR A 245 -10.46 16.46 12.29
C THR A 245 -9.79 15.37 13.12
N SER A 246 -10.55 14.62 13.92
CA SER A 246 -9.99 13.50 14.72
C SER A 246 -9.23 12.48 13.88
N PHE A 247 -9.62 12.29 12.61
CA PHE A 247 -8.89 11.41 11.68
C PHE A 247 -7.53 12.00 11.30
N GLN A 248 -7.47 13.28 10.93
CA GLN A 248 -6.22 13.97 10.60
C GLN A 248 -5.29 14.05 11.80
N GLU A 249 -5.81 14.35 12.99
CA GLU A 249 -5.00 14.38 14.22
C GLU A 249 -4.40 13.01 14.54
N LYS A 250 -5.21 11.93 14.45
CA LYS A 250 -4.71 10.56 14.62
C LYS A 250 -3.59 10.21 13.63
N GLN A 251 -3.73 10.63 12.37
CA GLN A 251 -2.70 10.39 11.36
C GLN A 251 -1.45 11.23 11.62
N MET A 252 -1.64 12.50 11.98
CA MET A 252 -0.55 13.45 12.23
C MET A 252 0.27 13.05 13.44
N SER A 253 -0.34 12.57 14.52
CA SER A 253 0.38 12.27 15.77
C SER A 253 1.38 11.11 15.68
N THR A 254 1.41 10.37 14.58
CA THR A 254 2.26 9.18 14.39
C THR A 254 3.20 9.27 13.18
N GLN A 255 2.94 10.20 12.25
CA GLN A 255 3.65 10.32 10.98
C GLN A 255 4.49 11.60 10.95
N PRO A 256 5.82 11.50 10.79
CA PRO A 256 6.71 12.64 10.96
C PRO A 256 6.47 13.74 9.91
N ASP A 257 6.19 13.36 8.66
CA ASP A 257 5.92 14.34 7.61
C ASP A 257 4.61 15.12 7.86
N PHE A 258 3.58 14.49 8.43
CA PHE A 258 2.35 15.19 8.80
C PHE A 258 2.57 16.11 10.01
N ILE A 259 3.41 15.73 10.97
CA ILE A 259 3.84 16.62 12.06
C ILE A 259 4.50 17.88 11.48
N LEU A 260 5.42 17.69 10.53
CA LEU A 260 6.14 18.79 9.89
C LEU A 260 5.21 19.68 9.05
N GLU A 261 4.35 19.09 8.22
CA GLU A 261 3.36 19.82 7.42
C GLU A 261 2.43 20.65 8.30
N TYR A 262 1.94 20.06 9.39
CA TYR A 262 1.07 20.75 10.34
C TYR A 262 1.81 21.87 11.08
N ALA A 263 3.09 21.70 11.43
CA ALA A 263 3.90 22.76 12.01
C ALA A 263 3.99 23.99 11.08
N HIS A 264 4.24 23.76 9.79
CA HIS A 264 4.30 24.83 8.78
C HIS A 264 2.94 25.51 8.56
N TYR A 265 1.86 24.73 8.60
CA TYR A 265 0.49 25.27 8.58
C TYR A 265 0.25 26.20 9.78
N LEU A 266 0.56 25.76 11.01
CA LEU A 266 0.44 26.57 12.22
C LEU A 266 1.31 27.83 12.13
N GLY A 267 2.54 27.70 11.64
CA GLY A 267 3.43 28.83 11.41
C GLY A 267 2.83 29.87 10.48
N THR A 268 2.22 29.45 9.38
CA THR A 268 1.54 30.34 8.44
C THR A 268 0.31 30.98 9.08
N HIS A 269 -0.50 30.19 9.79
CA HIS A 269 -1.72 30.64 10.46
C HIS A 269 -1.43 31.74 11.50
N PHE A 270 -0.53 31.49 12.46
CA PHE A 270 -0.25 32.46 13.51
C PHE A 270 0.51 33.69 13.00
N LYS A 271 1.37 33.55 11.98
CA LYS A 271 1.96 34.72 11.29
C LYS A 271 0.87 35.61 10.68
N SER A 272 -0.17 35.02 10.10
CA SER A 272 -1.29 35.77 9.51
C SER A 272 -2.12 36.54 10.55
N GLN A 273 -2.13 36.08 11.80
CA GLN A 273 -2.76 36.76 12.94
C GLN A 273 -1.87 37.85 13.55
N GLY A 274 -0.68 38.09 13.00
CA GLY A 274 0.24 39.14 13.45
C GLY A 274 1.31 38.69 14.44
N HIS A 275 1.40 37.40 14.77
CA HIS A 275 2.52 36.88 15.56
C HIS A 275 3.83 37.01 14.78
N LYS A 276 4.89 37.49 15.45
CA LYS A 276 6.23 37.69 14.87
C LYS A 276 7.27 36.89 15.64
N ASN A 277 8.37 36.54 14.97
CA ASN A 277 9.49 35.78 15.54
C ASN A 277 9.02 34.46 16.19
N ILE A 278 8.18 33.72 15.48
CA ILE A 278 7.64 32.46 16.00
C ILE A 278 8.56 31.28 15.67
N ALA A 279 8.66 30.35 16.62
CA ALA A 279 9.15 29.00 16.44
C ALA A 279 8.00 28.04 16.79
N VAL A 280 7.95 26.90 16.10
CA VAL A 280 6.95 25.85 16.37
C VAL A 280 7.70 24.60 16.80
N HIS A 281 7.37 24.14 17.99
CA HIS A 281 7.91 22.93 18.61
C HIS A 281 6.77 21.92 18.79
N VAL A 282 7.13 20.65 18.95
CA VAL A 282 6.16 19.60 19.27
C VAL A 282 6.70 18.73 20.39
N GLU A 283 5.86 18.48 21.39
CA GLU A 283 6.05 17.38 22.32
C GLU A 283 5.28 16.18 21.76
N SER A 284 5.98 15.11 21.38
CA SER A 284 5.33 13.94 20.79
C SER A 284 5.87 12.63 21.32
N TYR A 285 4.97 11.65 21.44
CA TYR A 285 5.29 10.29 21.87
C TYR A 285 4.56 9.29 20.99
N VAL A 286 5.25 8.21 20.61
CA VAL A 286 4.69 7.15 19.77
C VAL A 286 4.96 5.79 20.40
N ALA A 287 3.93 4.94 20.39
CA ALA A 287 4.01 3.51 20.64
C ALA A 287 3.93 2.76 19.30
N LEU A 288 4.73 1.70 19.15
CA LEU A 288 4.83 0.91 17.91
C LEU A 288 4.65 -0.58 18.22
N ASN A 289 3.68 -1.24 17.57
CA ASN A 289 3.48 -2.69 17.63
C ASN A 289 3.44 -3.26 19.06
N GLY A 290 2.73 -2.58 19.96
CA GLY A 290 2.54 -3.03 21.35
C GLY A 290 3.68 -2.68 22.31
N ARG A 291 4.77 -2.07 21.83
CA ARG A 291 5.83 -1.53 22.68
C ARG A 291 5.36 -0.28 23.43
N LEU A 292 6.06 0.05 24.52
CA LEU A 292 5.79 1.24 25.31
C LEU A 292 5.99 2.52 24.48
N SER A 293 5.22 3.55 24.81
CA SER A 293 5.33 4.86 24.18
C SER A 293 6.67 5.51 24.52
N GLN A 294 7.36 6.04 23.51
CA GLN A 294 8.64 6.74 23.67
C GLN A 294 8.60 8.12 22.97
N PRO A 295 9.43 9.09 23.39
CA PRO A 295 9.57 10.38 22.69
C PRO A 295 9.86 10.17 21.20
N PHE A 296 9.16 10.90 20.33
CA PHE A 296 9.23 10.67 18.89
C PHE A 296 9.99 11.77 18.15
N ILE A 297 9.60 13.03 18.32
CA ILE A 297 10.27 14.18 17.71
C ILE A 297 11.06 14.96 18.76
N ASN A 298 12.24 15.46 18.40
CA ASN A 298 13.04 16.28 19.30
C ASN A 298 12.30 17.60 19.64
N PRO A 299 11.89 17.81 20.91
CA PRO A 299 11.08 18.97 21.29
C PRO A 299 11.84 20.29 21.21
N GLU A 300 13.18 20.26 21.22
CA GLU A 300 14.01 21.46 21.19
C GLU A 300 14.15 22.04 19.77
N VAL A 301 13.80 21.28 18.74
CA VAL A 301 13.95 21.71 17.35
C VAL A 301 12.78 22.59 16.93
N ASN A 302 13.09 23.71 16.28
CA ASN A 302 12.08 24.53 15.61
C ASN A 302 11.71 23.90 14.26
N LEU A 303 10.51 23.33 14.17
CA LEU A 303 10.01 22.67 12.96
C LEU A 303 9.84 23.62 11.77
N LEU A 304 9.71 24.94 12.01
CA LEU A 304 9.61 25.92 10.93
C LEU A 304 10.92 26.09 10.14
N ASP A 305 12.06 25.67 10.71
CA ASP A 305 13.37 25.76 10.05
C ASP A 305 13.68 24.50 9.23
N ILE A 306 12.82 23.47 9.29
CA ILE A 306 12.99 22.20 8.60
C ILE A 306 12.19 22.20 7.29
N GLU A 307 12.84 21.81 6.20
CA GLU A 307 12.18 21.55 4.92
C GLU A 307 11.90 20.05 4.74
N ASP A 308 10.75 19.72 4.15
CA ASP A 308 10.45 18.32 3.77
C ASP A 308 11.30 17.90 2.57
N THR A 309 12.20 16.96 2.78
CA THR A 309 13.12 16.46 1.75
C THR A 309 13.31 14.95 1.88
N PHE A 310 13.94 14.33 0.88
CA PHE A 310 14.33 12.92 0.93
C PHE A 310 15.63 12.65 1.72
N LYS A 311 16.17 13.65 2.43
CA LYS A 311 17.36 13.44 3.28
C LYS A 311 16.95 12.76 4.59
N HIS A 312 17.95 12.22 5.29
CA HIS A 312 17.74 11.71 6.64
C HIS A 312 17.21 12.80 7.58
N LYS A 313 16.27 12.45 8.44
CA LYS A 313 15.58 13.34 9.38
C LYS A 313 16.20 13.24 10.77
N ASP A 314 17.22 14.07 11.01
CA ASP A 314 17.95 14.15 12.28
C ASP A 314 17.10 14.64 13.48
N TRP A 315 15.87 15.10 13.22
CA TRP A 315 14.92 15.59 14.22
C TRP A 315 13.95 14.51 14.73
N ILE A 316 13.97 13.31 14.14
CA ILE A 316 13.29 12.13 14.67
C ILE A 316 14.22 11.46 15.69
N LEU A 317 13.74 11.23 16.91
CA LEU A 317 14.51 10.60 17.97
C LEU A 317 14.70 9.10 17.71
N GLU A 318 15.78 8.53 18.24
CA GLU A 318 16.14 7.13 18.03
C GLU A 318 15.09 6.17 18.63
N PHE A 319 14.88 5.05 17.93
CA PHE A 319 14.05 3.95 18.39
C PHE A 319 14.88 3.03 19.29
N ASN A 320 14.56 2.96 20.58
CA ASN A 320 15.35 2.20 21.57
C ASN A 320 14.96 0.72 21.67
N ASP A 321 14.40 0.16 20.60
CA ASP A 321 13.95 -1.22 20.51
C ASP A 321 14.42 -1.82 19.18
N THR A 322 14.24 -3.13 19.00
CA THR A 322 14.71 -3.82 17.79
C THR A 322 13.57 -4.52 17.05
N ILE A 323 13.63 -4.42 15.73
CA ILE A 323 12.86 -5.23 14.78
C ILE A 323 13.89 -5.85 13.85
N GLN A 324 13.93 -7.19 13.79
CA GLN A 324 14.91 -7.91 12.97
C GLN A 324 14.25 -8.39 11.69
N GLY A 325 14.95 -8.34 10.56
CA GLY A 325 14.47 -8.86 9.28
C GLY A 325 14.11 -7.76 8.28
N ILE A 326 13.17 -8.08 7.38
CA ILE A 326 12.78 -7.23 6.24
C ILE A 326 11.46 -6.53 6.50
#